data_AF-A0A7W9JEU5-F1
#
_entry.id   AF-A0A7W9JEU5-F1
#
_cell.length_a   1.000
_cell.length_b   1.000
_cell.length_c   1.000
_cell.angle_alpha   90.00
_cell.angle_beta   90.00
_cell.angle_gamma   90.00
#
_symmetry.space_group_name_H-M   'P 1'
#
loop_
_entity.id
_entity.type
_entity.pdbx_description
1 polymer ?
#
loop_
_entity_poly.entity_id
_entity_poly.type
_entity_poly.pdbx_seq_one_letter_code
_entity_poly.pdbx_strand_id
1 'polypeptide(L)'
;MEPTSESAPDGEAVRQLLSSKADVGRVSGRHPVRDLLHWISRGRLGRHSGWPEIPRLPTPWQDTITVRTGWRQRAANLADPATREGEFVFAVDYRVCGRCGLGWVEEPYTIPRYQRMGIASAGLSALRDERPGLAWHTLGGHLGEARLFWSAAGRGVPGGYSQRELCKHARPKG
;
A
#
# COMPACT_ATOMS: atom_id res chain seq x y z
N MET A 1 22.96 22.88 32.57
CA MET A 1 22.38 23.02 31.23
C MET A 1 21.82 21.66 30.87
N GLU A 2 20.55 21.43 31.23
CA GLU A 2 19.87 20.18 30.95
C GLU A 2 19.57 20.10 29.45
N PRO A 3 19.79 18.95 28.78
CA PRO A 3 19.22 18.74 27.47
C PRO A 3 17.72 18.48 27.70
N THR A 4 16.90 19.50 27.47
CA THR A 4 15.46 19.33 27.31
C THR A 4 15.25 18.35 26.17
N SER A 5 14.80 17.14 26.50
CA SER A 5 14.38 16.15 25.54
C SER A 5 13.14 16.68 24.80
N GLU A 6 13.35 17.35 23.68
CA GLU A 6 12.38 17.37 22.59
C GLU A 6 12.20 15.93 22.11
N SER A 7 11.37 15.16 22.81
CA SER A 7 10.71 14.02 22.19
C SER A 7 9.78 14.62 21.13
N ALA A 8 10.31 14.74 19.92
CA ALA A 8 9.74 15.50 18.81
C ALA A 8 8.25 15.16 18.60
N PRO A 9 7.39 16.14 18.27
CA PRO A 9 5.96 15.97 18.01
C PRO A 9 5.63 14.82 17.03
N ASP A 10 6.57 14.48 16.15
CA ASP A 10 6.51 13.33 15.24
C ASP A 10 6.38 11.97 15.96
N GLY A 11 6.94 11.80 17.15
CA GLY A 11 6.98 10.52 17.85
C GLY A 11 5.60 10.04 18.31
N GLU A 12 4.78 10.94 18.86
CA GLU A 12 3.40 10.62 19.27
C GLU A 12 2.50 10.42 18.04
N ALA A 13 2.62 11.29 17.04
CA ALA A 13 1.87 11.18 15.79
C ALA A 13 2.14 9.83 15.10
N VAL A 14 3.40 9.39 15.07
CA VAL A 14 3.77 8.07 14.53
C VAL A 14 3.17 6.94 15.37
N ARG A 15 3.21 7.00 16.71
CA ARG A 15 2.57 5.96 17.55
C ARG A 15 1.07 5.84 17.26
N GLN A 16 0.37 6.98 17.17
CA GLN A 16 -1.04 7.01 16.82
C GLN A 16 -1.32 6.43 15.43
N LEU A 17 -0.46 6.74 14.45
CA LEU A 17 -0.53 6.14 13.12
C LEU A 17 -0.36 4.63 13.18
N LEU A 18 0.63 4.12 13.94
CA LEU A 18 0.85 2.68 14.06
C LEU A 18 -0.32 1.95 14.74
N SER A 19 -0.95 2.56 15.75
CA SER A 19 -2.13 1.99 16.41
C SER A 19 -3.36 1.94 15.51
N SER A 20 -3.48 2.85 14.55
CA SER A 20 -4.63 2.93 13.62
C SER A 20 -4.44 2.12 12.33
N LYS A 21 -3.42 1.23 12.24
CA LYS A 21 -3.10 0.45 11.02
C LYS A 21 -4.25 -0.40 10.46
N ALA A 22 -5.25 -0.72 11.28
CA ALA A 22 -6.44 -1.46 10.87
C ALA A 22 -7.54 -0.57 10.24
N ASP A 23 -7.51 0.74 10.52
CA ASP A 23 -8.52 1.70 10.09
C ASP A 23 -8.14 2.31 8.75
N VAL A 24 -8.57 1.63 7.69
CA VAL A 24 -8.10 1.89 6.32
C VAL A 24 -9.24 2.40 5.45
N GLY A 25 -9.13 3.64 4.97
CA GLY A 25 -10.01 4.16 3.92
C GLY A 25 -9.70 3.48 2.59
N ARG A 26 -10.74 3.14 1.82
CA ARG A 26 -10.58 2.37 0.57
C ARG A 26 -11.26 3.06 -0.59
N VAL A 27 -10.55 3.12 -1.73
CA VAL A 27 -11.16 3.43 -3.02
C VAL A 27 -11.03 2.21 -3.92
N SER A 28 -12.17 1.70 -4.39
CA SER A 28 -12.22 0.49 -5.21
C SER A 28 -11.57 0.70 -6.58
N GLY A 29 -11.65 1.93 -7.12
CA GLY A 29 -11.35 2.24 -8.52
C GLY A 29 -12.38 1.65 -9.51
N ARG A 30 -13.41 0.95 -9.00
CA ARG A 30 -14.53 0.47 -9.79
C ARG A 30 -15.57 1.57 -9.89
N HIS A 31 -16.06 1.80 -11.11
CA HIS A 31 -17.13 2.72 -11.36
C HIS A 31 -18.34 1.91 -11.85
N PRO A 32 -19.14 1.30 -10.95
CA PRO A 32 -20.16 0.32 -11.33
C PRO A 32 -21.17 0.85 -12.35
N VAL A 33 -21.54 2.13 -12.25
CA VAL A 33 -22.40 2.79 -13.25
C VAL A 33 -21.72 2.87 -14.61
N ARG A 34 -20.41 3.17 -14.66
CA ARG A 34 -19.64 3.20 -15.91
C ARG A 34 -19.38 1.81 -16.48
N ASP A 35 -19.07 0.83 -15.64
CA ASP A 35 -18.89 -0.56 -16.07
C ASP A 35 -20.19 -1.07 -16.71
N LEU A 36 -21.34 -0.73 -16.10
CA LEU A 36 -22.66 -0.98 -16.66
C LEU A 36 -22.88 -0.23 -17.98
N LEU A 37 -22.54 1.06 -18.06
CA LEU A 37 -22.65 1.83 -19.31
C LEU A 37 -21.76 1.26 -20.42
N HIS A 38 -20.55 0.83 -20.08
CA HIS A 38 -19.63 0.18 -21.02
C HIS A 38 -20.20 -1.14 -21.53
N TRP A 39 -20.80 -1.94 -20.64
CA TRP A 39 -21.46 -3.19 -21.01
C TRP A 39 -22.68 -2.96 -21.91
N ILE A 40 -23.62 -2.09 -21.51
CA ILE A 40 -24.85 -1.79 -22.28
C ILE A 40 -24.50 -1.18 -23.64
N SER A 41 -23.52 -0.28 -23.68
CA SER A 41 -23.12 0.39 -24.92
C SER A 41 -22.21 -0.45 -25.81
N ARG A 42 -21.93 -1.71 -25.44
CA ARG A 42 -20.97 -2.59 -26.14
C ARG A 42 -19.62 -1.89 -26.36
N GLY A 43 -19.15 -1.16 -25.35
CA GLY A 43 -17.88 -0.45 -25.34
C GLY A 43 -17.86 0.89 -26.08
N ARG A 44 -19.03 1.46 -26.41
CA ARG A 44 -19.15 2.78 -27.05
C ARG A 44 -19.13 3.95 -26.03
N LEU A 45 -19.57 3.70 -24.79
CA LEU A 45 -19.59 4.64 -23.67
C LEU A 45 -18.84 4.04 -22.47
N GLY A 46 -18.46 4.86 -21.50
CA GLY A 46 -17.75 4.41 -20.29
C GLY A 46 -16.25 4.12 -20.48
N ARG A 47 -15.67 4.42 -21.66
CA ARG A 47 -14.21 4.40 -21.85
C ARG A 47 -13.55 5.50 -21.02
N HIS A 48 -12.45 5.16 -20.37
CA HIS A 48 -11.56 6.14 -19.77
C HIS A 48 -10.34 6.32 -20.66
N SER A 49 -10.13 7.53 -21.16
CA SER A 49 -8.84 8.02 -21.61
C SER A 49 -8.38 9.05 -20.58
N GLY A 50 -7.28 8.78 -19.88
CA GLY A 50 -6.73 9.68 -18.86
C GLY A 50 -5.94 8.93 -17.79
N TRP A 51 -5.08 9.66 -17.08
CA TRP A 51 -4.40 9.15 -15.90
C TRP A 51 -5.41 8.93 -14.77
N PRO A 52 -5.29 7.86 -13.96
CA PRO A 52 -6.15 7.66 -12.81
C PRO A 52 -5.92 8.78 -11.81
N GLU A 53 -6.97 9.51 -11.45
CA GLU A 53 -6.95 10.42 -10.32
C GLU A 53 -6.90 9.57 -9.03
N ILE A 54 -5.83 9.70 -8.26
CA ILE A 54 -5.65 8.95 -7.00
C ILE A 54 -6.24 9.81 -5.88
N PRO A 55 -7.44 9.51 -5.37
CA PRO A 55 -8.06 10.33 -4.34
C PRO A 55 -7.29 10.18 -3.03
N ARG A 56 -6.98 11.32 -2.39
CA ARG A 56 -6.54 11.33 -0.99
C ARG A 56 -7.76 11.21 -0.09
N LEU A 57 -7.74 10.22 0.80
CA LEU A 57 -8.81 10.02 1.78
C LEU A 57 -8.50 10.76 3.09
N PRO A 58 -9.50 11.09 3.91
CA PRO A 58 -9.28 11.71 5.22
C PRO A 58 -8.75 10.73 6.28
N THR A 59 -8.48 9.48 5.90
CA THR A 59 -8.02 8.42 6.81
C THR A 59 -6.49 8.35 6.79
N PRO A 60 -5.83 8.11 7.95
CA PRO A 60 -4.38 8.00 8.01
C PRO A 60 -3.86 6.88 7.11
N TRP A 61 -4.50 5.71 7.15
CA TRP A 61 -4.19 4.59 6.27
C TRP A 61 -5.16 4.52 5.10
N GLN A 62 -4.63 4.30 3.90
CA GLN A 62 -5.40 4.36 2.66
C GLN A 62 -5.06 3.20 1.74
N ASP A 63 -6.06 2.70 1.04
CA ASP A 63 -5.94 1.65 0.03
C ASP A 63 -6.60 2.11 -1.28
N THR A 64 -5.78 2.53 -2.24
CA THR A 64 -6.21 3.19 -3.47
C THR A 64 -5.73 2.44 -4.72
N ILE A 65 -6.12 2.94 -5.89
CA ILE A 65 -5.54 2.50 -7.17
C ILE A 65 -4.14 3.12 -7.35
N THR A 66 -3.29 2.44 -8.12
CA THR A 66 -2.00 2.95 -8.61
C THR A 66 -2.04 3.04 -10.13
N VAL A 67 -1.04 3.67 -10.72
CA VAL A 67 -0.84 3.74 -12.19
C VAL A 67 -0.60 2.35 -12.82
N ARG A 68 -0.24 1.35 -12.01
CA ARG A 68 0.02 -0.01 -12.47
C ARG A 68 -1.28 -0.82 -12.55
N THR A 69 -1.66 -1.21 -13.75
CA THR A 69 -2.89 -1.98 -14.01
C THR A 69 -2.98 -3.25 -13.16
N GLY A 70 -4.04 -3.33 -12.34
CA GLY A 70 -4.32 -4.48 -11.46
C GLY A 70 -3.51 -4.51 -10.17
N TRP A 71 -2.73 -3.47 -9.89
CA TRP A 71 -2.10 -3.23 -8.60
C TRP A 71 -2.92 -2.23 -7.78
N ARG A 72 -2.65 -2.21 -6.48
CA ARG A 72 -3.22 -1.28 -5.52
C ARG A 72 -2.10 -0.68 -4.69
N GLN A 73 -2.31 0.52 -4.18
CA GLN A 73 -1.36 1.17 -3.30
C GLN A 73 -1.91 1.20 -1.88
N ARG A 74 -1.10 0.73 -0.92
CA ARG A 74 -1.32 0.98 0.52
C ARG A 74 -0.47 2.17 0.91
N ALA A 75 -1.09 3.25 1.37
CA ALA A 75 -0.40 4.47 1.79
C ALA A 75 -0.73 4.84 3.24
N ALA A 76 0.15 5.62 3.85
CA ALA A 76 -0.06 6.21 5.16
C ALA A 76 0.25 7.72 5.11
N ASN A 77 -0.58 8.50 5.81
CA ASN A 77 -0.40 9.92 6.01
C ASN A 77 -0.51 10.24 7.50
N LEU A 78 0.43 11.03 8.03
CA LEU A 78 0.34 11.58 9.39
C LEU A 78 -0.65 12.74 9.39
N ALA A 79 -1.49 12.82 10.42
CA ALA A 79 -2.35 13.99 10.58
C ALA A 79 -1.47 15.21 10.86
N ASP A 80 -1.65 16.26 10.06
CA ASP A 80 -1.05 17.56 10.31
C ASP A 80 -2.11 18.43 11.02
N PRO A 81 -1.88 18.94 12.24
CA PRO A 81 -2.83 19.85 12.89
C PRO A 81 -2.97 21.20 12.18
N ALA A 82 -1.95 21.61 11.42
CA ALA A 82 -1.91 22.90 10.72
C ALA A 82 -2.61 22.87 9.36
N THR A 83 -2.74 21.69 8.74
CA THR A 83 -3.42 21.52 7.46
C THR A 83 -4.53 20.50 7.58
N ARG A 84 -5.67 20.68 6.89
CA ARG A 84 -6.70 19.62 6.83
C ARG A 84 -6.25 18.41 6.01
N GLU A 85 -5.02 18.41 5.52
CA GLU A 85 -4.43 17.38 4.69
C GLU A 85 -3.34 16.68 5.49
N GLY A 86 -3.37 15.34 5.55
CA GLY A 86 -2.28 14.61 6.20
C GLY A 86 -0.99 14.67 5.39
N GLU A 87 0.16 14.67 6.07
CA GLU A 87 1.47 14.54 5.43
C GLU A 87 1.68 13.08 4.99
N PHE A 88 1.96 12.87 3.70
CA PHE A 88 2.36 11.57 3.20
C PHE A 88 3.63 11.06 3.88
N VAL A 89 3.63 9.82 4.39
CA VAL A 89 4.81 9.25 5.05
C VAL A 89 5.24 7.90 4.52
N PHE A 90 4.33 7.14 3.92
CA PHE A 90 4.60 5.79 3.41
C PHE A 90 3.69 5.42 2.25
N ALA A 91 4.23 4.67 1.29
CA ALA A 91 3.47 3.93 0.30
C ALA A 91 4.11 2.57 0.01
N VAL A 92 3.28 1.63 -0.42
CA VAL A 92 3.72 0.39 -1.03
C VAL A 92 2.69 -0.09 -2.04
N ASP A 93 3.16 -0.54 -3.20
CA ASP A 93 2.32 -1.17 -4.20
C ASP A 93 2.16 -2.65 -3.88
N TYR A 94 0.95 -3.17 -4.06
CA TYR A 94 0.68 -4.57 -3.86
C TYR A 94 -0.33 -5.12 -4.86
N ARG A 95 -0.25 -6.44 -5.06
CA ARG A 95 -1.19 -7.19 -5.89
C ARG A 95 -1.45 -8.53 -5.25
N VAL A 96 -2.66 -9.05 -5.43
CA VAL A 96 -3.05 -10.36 -4.89
C VAL A 96 -3.71 -11.23 -5.93
N CYS A 97 -3.53 -12.53 -5.77
CA CYS A 97 -4.24 -13.57 -6.48
C CYS A 97 -4.88 -14.51 -5.47
N GLY A 98 -6.17 -14.28 -5.18
CA GLY A 98 -6.94 -15.16 -4.30
C GLY A 98 -6.97 -16.62 -4.79
N ARG A 99 -6.98 -16.85 -6.12
CA ARG A 99 -6.99 -18.20 -6.70
C ARG A 99 -5.72 -19.01 -6.40
N CYS A 100 -4.57 -18.35 -6.30
CA CYS A 100 -3.29 -19.03 -6.04
C CYS A 100 -2.84 -18.90 -4.59
N GLY A 101 -3.55 -18.16 -3.75
CA GLY A 101 -3.07 -17.82 -2.40
C GLY A 101 -1.77 -17.02 -2.43
N LEU A 102 -1.60 -16.10 -3.39
CA LEU A 102 -0.35 -15.34 -3.56
C LEU A 102 -0.59 -13.83 -3.43
N GLY A 103 0.34 -13.15 -2.77
CA GLY A 103 0.46 -11.70 -2.70
C GLY A 103 1.84 -11.23 -3.15
N TRP A 104 1.90 -10.08 -3.80
CA TRP A 104 3.13 -9.40 -4.20
C TRP A 104 3.13 -7.99 -3.66
N VAL A 105 4.30 -7.53 -3.23
CA VAL A 105 4.54 -6.19 -2.71
C VAL A 105 5.76 -5.62 -3.42
N GLU A 106 5.67 -4.39 -3.90
CA GLU A 106 6.71 -3.68 -4.63
C GLU A 106 6.84 -2.23 -4.15
N GLU A 107 8.01 -1.63 -4.40
CA GLU A 107 8.25 -0.20 -4.23
C GLU A 107 7.86 0.35 -2.83
N PRO A 108 8.23 -0.29 -1.70
CA PRO A 108 7.99 0.31 -0.41
C PRO A 108 8.83 1.57 -0.27
N TYR A 109 8.18 2.69 0.01
CA TYR A 109 8.85 3.95 0.26
C TYR A 109 8.35 4.55 1.56
N THR A 110 9.29 4.96 2.41
CA THR A 110 9.01 5.78 3.60
C THR A 110 9.89 7.02 3.50
N ILE A 111 9.31 8.20 3.73
CA ILE A 111 10.08 9.45 3.71
C ILE A 111 11.26 9.33 4.69
N PRO A 112 12.48 9.80 4.33
CA PRO A 112 13.70 9.61 5.13
C PRO A 112 13.56 9.90 6.63
N ARG A 113 12.85 10.99 7.00
CA ARG A 113 12.67 11.36 8.42
C ARG A 113 11.83 10.39 9.24
N TYR A 114 10.99 9.57 8.60
CA TYR A 114 10.13 8.56 9.24
C TYR A 114 10.65 7.13 9.05
N GLN A 115 11.81 6.95 8.43
CA GLN A 115 12.43 5.63 8.30
C GLN A 115 12.80 5.06 9.67
N ARG A 116 12.78 3.72 9.78
CA ARG A 116 13.08 2.97 11.02
C ARG A 116 12.09 3.21 12.17
N MET A 117 11.00 3.95 11.96
CA MET A 117 9.93 4.14 12.95
C MET A 117 8.80 3.10 12.86
N GLY A 118 9.02 1.98 12.15
CA GLY A 118 8.07 0.86 12.08
C GLY A 118 6.89 1.02 11.12
N ILE A 119 6.74 2.18 10.45
CA ILE A 119 5.60 2.48 9.55
C ILE A 119 5.47 1.44 8.43
N ALA A 120 6.56 1.17 7.71
CA ALA A 120 6.55 0.18 6.63
C ALA A 120 6.17 -1.22 7.13
N SER A 121 6.72 -1.66 8.27
CA SER A 121 6.40 -2.94 8.87
C SER A 121 4.93 -3.02 9.29
N ALA A 122 4.36 -1.93 9.81
CA ALA A 122 2.94 -1.86 10.17
C ALA A 122 2.03 -1.94 8.94
N GLY A 123 2.36 -1.20 7.87
CA GLY A 123 1.61 -1.26 6.61
C GLY A 123 1.63 -2.67 5.99
N LEU A 124 2.79 -3.33 5.97
CA LEU A 124 2.90 -4.71 5.51
C LEU A 124 2.16 -5.70 6.42
N SER A 125 2.23 -5.52 7.74
CA SER A 125 1.46 -6.35 8.69
C SER A 125 -0.02 -6.24 8.44
N ALA A 126 -0.55 -5.02 8.35
CA ALA A 126 -1.97 -4.80 8.12
C ALA A 126 -2.45 -5.44 6.81
N LEU A 127 -1.65 -5.36 5.74
CA LEU A 127 -1.96 -6.04 4.47
C LEU A 127 -2.11 -7.56 4.63
N ARG A 128 -1.25 -8.19 5.45
CA ARG A 128 -1.31 -9.62 5.75
C ARG A 128 -2.50 -9.97 6.63
N ASP A 129 -2.75 -9.18 7.67
CA ASP A 129 -3.84 -9.37 8.62
C ASP A 129 -5.20 -9.29 7.90
N GLU A 130 -5.34 -8.37 6.94
CA GLU A 130 -6.54 -8.24 6.08
C GLU A 130 -6.72 -9.38 5.07
N ARG A 131 -5.67 -10.16 4.79
CA ARG A 131 -5.65 -11.17 3.72
C ARG A 131 -4.99 -12.46 4.21
N PRO A 132 -5.62 -13.14 5.19
CA PRO A 132 -5.09 -14.38 5.72
C PRO A 132 -5.01 -15.46 4.62
N GLY A 133 -4.03 -16.35 4.75
CA GLY A 133 -3.84 -17.47 3.82
C GLY A 133 -3.07 -17.15 2.53
N LEU A 134 -2.61 -15.90 2.34
CA LEU A 134 -1.71 -15.57 1.23
C LEU A 134 -0.23 -15.81 1.61
N ALA A 135 0.54 -16.37 0.66
CA ALA A 135 1.99 -16.29 0.66
C ALA A 135 2.46 -15.03 -0.05
N TRP A 136 3.30 -14.25 0.64
CA TRP A 136 3.73 -12.91 0.24
C TRP A 136 5.14 -12.91 -0.33
N HIS A 137 5.27 -12.26 -1.49
CA HIS A 137 6.48 -12.24 -2.32
C HIS A 137 6.80 -10.81 -2.78
N THR A 138 7.96 -10.68 -3.41
CA THR A 138 8.32 -9.53 -4.24
C THR A 138 8.56 -10.04 -5.67
N LEU A 139 8.55 -9.16 -6.66
CA LEU A 139 9.03 -9.38 -8.03
C LEU A 139 10.55 -9.25 -8.14
N GLY A 140 11.22 -8.75 -7.10
CA GLY A 140 12.68 -8.77 -6.98
C GLY A 140 13.39 -7.50 -7.44
N GLY A 141 12.69 -6.54 -8.06
CA GLY A 141 13.29 -5.33 -8.64
C GLY A 141 14.13 -4.51 -7.64
N HIS A 142 13.67 -4.42 -6.39
CA HIS A 142 14.35 -3.67 -5.32
C HIS A 142 14.92 -4.56 -4.20
N LEU A 143 14.98 -5.88 -4.42
CA LEU A 143 15.36 -6.81 -3.37
C LEU A 143 16.85 -6.72 -3.01
N GLY A 144 17.71 -6.31 -3.96
CA GLY A 144 19.13 -6.07 -3.73
C GLY A 144 19.40 -4.89 -2.79
N GLU A 145 18.77 -3.74 -3.06
CA GLU A 145 18.97 -2.49 -2.31
C GLU A 145 18.37 -2.55 -0.90
N ALA A 146 17.27 -3.28 -0.72
CA ALA A 146 16.53 -3.37 0.54
C ALA A 146 16.57 -4.76 1.17
N ARG A 147 17.61 -5.57 0.90
CA ARG A 147 17.70 -6.98 1.35
C ARG A 147 17.45 -7.16 2.85
N LEU A 148 18.06 -6.33 3.68
CA LEU A 148 17.91 -6.41 5.15
C LEU A 148 16.47 -6.09 5.59
N PHE A 149 15.84 -5.10 4.96
CA PHE A 149 14.44 -4.76 5.21
C PHE A 149 13.53 -5.93 4.87
N TRP A 150 13.66 -6.51 3.67
CA TRP A 150 12.83 -7.64 3.25
C TRP A 150 13.04 -8.88 4.10
N SER A 151 14.29 -9.18 4.44
CA SER A 151 14.62 -10.28 5.36
C SER A 151 13.93 -10.09 6.72
N ALA A 152 13.98 -8.88 7.27
CA ALA A 152 13.33 -8.58 8.54
C ALA A 152 11.80 -8.63 8.45
N ALA A 153 11.22 -8.01 7.42
CA ALA A 153 9.77 -7.95 7.20
C ALA A 153 9.17 -9.32 6.86
N GLY A 154 9.96 -10.22 6.26
CA GLY A 154 9.55 -11.56 5.85
C GLY A 154 9.65 -12.64 6.92
N ARG A 155 10.22 -12.35 8.09
CA ARG A 155 10.31 -13.34 9.18
C ARG A 155 8.91 -13.80 9.61
N GLY A 156 8.69 -15.12 9.57
CA GLY A 156 7.40 -15.73 9.91
C GLY A 156 6.29 -15.51 8.88
N VAL A 157 6.58 -14.88 7.74
CA VAL A 157 5.60 -14.64 6.67
C VAL A 157 5.70 -15.78 5.64
N PRO A 158 4.61 -16.48 5.31
CA PRO A 158 4.61 -17.43 4.20
C PRO A 158 5.10 -16.75 2.91
N GLY A 159 6.06 -17.35 2.20
CA GLY A 159 6.73 -16.75 1.04
C GLY A 159 7.91 -15.83 1.38
N GLY A 160 7.94 -15.26 2.59
CA GLY A 160 9.08 -14.55 3.17
C GLY A 160 9.54 -13.30 2.39
N TYR A 161 8.67 -12.74 1.54
CA TYR A 161 9.05 -11.70 0.57
C TYR A 161 10.18 -12.12 -0.39
N SER A 162 10.35 -13.42 -0.60
CA SER A 162 11.25 -13.94 -1.63
C SER A 162 10.77 -13.54 -3.03
N GLN A 163 11.70 -13.41 -3.96
CA GLN A 163 11.38 -13.09 -5.36
C GLN A 163 10.53 -14.21 -5.96
N ARG A 164 9.43 -13.84 -6.61
CA ARG A 164 8.53 -14.74 -7.33
C ARG A 164 7.81 -14.01 -8.44
N GLU A 165 7.82 -14.56 -9.65
CA GLU A 165 7.03 -14.03 -10.76
C GLU A 165 5.52 -14.01 -10.47
N LEU A 166 4.80 -13.09 -11.14
CA LEU A 166 3.34 -13.10 -11.16
C LEU A 166 2.82 -14.41 -11.77
N CYS A 167 1.84 -15.03 -11.10
CA CYS A 167 1.14 -16.18 -11.65
C CYS A 167 0.28 -15.77 -12.86
N LYS A 168 -0.10 -16.74 -13.71
CA LYS A 168 -0.94 -16.49 -14.89
C LYS A 168 -2.26 -15.75 -14.63
N HIS A 169 -2.83 -15.88 -13.42
CA HIS A 169 -4.06 -15.18 -13.03
C HIS A 169 -3.82 -13.73 -12.58
N ALA A 170 -2.59 -13.42 -12.14
CA ALA A 170 -2.18 -12.10 -11.69
C ALA A 170 -1.47 -11.31 -12.80
N ARG A 171 -1.22 -11.88 -13.98
CA ARG A 171 -0.70 -11.11 -15.11
C ARG A 171 -1.83 -10.26 -15.72
N PRO A 172 -1.58 -9.01 -16.15
CA PRO A 172 -2.53 -8.29 -16.99
C PRO A 172 -2.85 -9.14 -18.22
N LYS A 173 -4.12 -9.18 -18.63
CA LYS A 173 -4.47 -9.75 -19.93
C LYS A 173 -4.05 -8.73 -20.98
N GLY A 174 -3.25 -9.18 -21.95
CA GLY A 174 -2.90 -8.39 -23.13
C GLY A 174 -4.11 -8.12 -24.00
#